data_AF-A0A1C2EFW2-F1
#
_entry.id   AF-A0A1C2EFW2-F1
#
_cell.length_a   1.000
_cell.length_b   1.000
_cell.length_c   1.000
_cell.angle_alpha   90.00
_cell.angle_beta   90.00
_cell.angle_gamma   90.00
#
_symmetry.space_group_name_H-M   'P 1'
#
loop_
_entity.id
_entity.type
_entity.pdbx_description
1 polymer ?
#
loop_
_entity_poly.entity_id
_entity_poly.type
_entity_poly.pdbx_seq_one_letter_code
_entity_poly.pdbx_strand_id
1 'polypeptide(L)'
;MTPPNIDYIATQRTLELAEELLATCSEDLSHQEFELETADKELRTAEALVSLVKRNDSRSKVLKDCGEYGSLYSAQIDGVDLEQCQQFVHTLRYRATAFQQRVDQCNQAISLLRNDISDLRAVLETPFYDRYKYLAVIGSGPGAAFFIYRPVKWLEKWMSPPVCNKLRSW
;
A
#
# COMPACT_ATOMS: atom_id res chain seq x y z
N MET A 1 -28.80 -28.62 -15.61
CA MET A 1 -28.40 -27.30 -15.09
C MET A 1 -27.90 -26.47 -16.26
N THR A 2 -28.56 -25.37 -16.57
CA THR A 2 -28.03 -24.39 -17.53
C THR A 2 -26.84 -23.68 -16.87
N PRO A 3 -25.72 -23.49 -17.57
CA PRO A 3 -24.60 -22.73 -17.02
C PRO A 3 -25.07 -21.31 -16.64
N PRO A 4 -24.52 -20.72 -15.57
CA PRO A 4 -24.84 -19.34 -15.23
C PRO A 4 -24.53 -18.44 -16.43
N ASN A 5 -25.50 -17.64 -16.83
CA ASN A 5 -25.35 -16.68 -17.91
C ASN A 5 -24.55 -15.49 -17.38
N ILE A 6 -23.27 -15.42 -17.72
CA ILE A 6 -22.41 -14.29 -17.38
C ILE A 6 -22.74 -13.17 -18.35
N ASP A 7 -23.19 -12.03 -17.82
CA ASP A 7 -23.37 -10.82 -18.63
C ASP A 7 -21.99 -10.31 -19.04
N TYR A 8 -21.61 -10.64 -20.27
CA TYR A 8 -20.33 -10.29 -20.86
C TYR A 8 -20.13 -8.77 -20.89
N ILE A 9 -21.18 -8.00 -21.23
CA ILE A 9 -21.11 -6.54 -21.33
C ILE A 9 -20.89 -5.93 -19.94
N ALA A 10 -21.63 -6.39 -18.93
CA ALA A 10 -21.45 -5.93 -17.56
C ALA A 10 -20.06 -6.30 -17.02
N THR A 11 -19.57 -7.50 -17.31
CA THR A 11 -18.24 -7.98 -16.87
C THR A 11 -17.12 -7.18 -17.54
N GLN A 12 -17.23 -6.89 -18.84
CA GLN A 12 -16.26 -6.07 -19.56
C GLN A 12 -16.21 -4.63 -19.03
N ARG A 13 -17.37 -4.00 -18.77
CA ARG A 13 -17.41 -2.66 -18.14
C ARG A 13 -16.76 -2.66 -16.76
N THR A 14 -16.96 -3.73 -15.98
CA THR A 14 -16.36 -3.86 -14.65
C THR A 14 -14.84 -3.97 -14.76
N LEU A 15 -14.32 -4.68 -15.76
CA LEU A 15 -12.90 -4.76 -16.04
C LEU A 15 -12.31 -3.38 -16.40
N GLU A 16 -12.96 -2.65 -17.31
CA GLU A 16 -12.53 -1.30 -17.73
C GLU A 16 -12.46 -0.34 -16.53
N LEU A 17 -13.49 -0.35 -15.66
CA LEU A 17 -13.49 0.45 -14.43
C LEU A 17 -12.38 0.05 -13.46
N ALA A 18 -12.12 -1.25 -13.30
CA ALA A 18 -11.06 -1.73 -12.42
C ALA A 18 -9.66 -1.31 -12.93
N GLU A 19 -9.46 -1.31 -14.25
CA GLU A 19 -8.23 -0.84 -14.90
C GLU A 19 -8.03 0.67 -14.73
N GLU A 20 -9.10 1.46 -14.87
CA GLU A 20 -9.07 2.90 -14.60
C GLU A 20 -8.72 3.20 -13.14
N LEU A 21 -9.40 2.53 -12.19
CA LEU A 21 -9.10 2.66 -10.77
C LEU A 21 -7.66 2.25 -10.43
N LEU A 22 -7.15 1.18 -11.06
CA LEU A 22 -5.75 0.76 -10.88
C LEU A 22 -4.78 1.84 -11.33
N ALA A 23 -5.07 2.52 -12.45
CA ALA A 23 -4.25 3.62 -12.94
C ALA A 23 -4.23 4.78 -11.93
N THR A 24 -5.39 5.21 -11.44
CA THR A 24 -5.50 6.27 -10.41
C THR A 24 -4.77 5.88 -9.13
N CYS A 25 -4.96 4.67 -8.60
CA CYS A 25 -4.26 4.22 -7.41
C CYS A 25 -2.74 4.17 -7.59
N SER A 26 -2.26 3.88 -8.80
CA SER A 26 -0.81 3.85 -9.11
C SER A 26 -0.21 5.26 -9.15
N GLU A 27 -0.98 6.25 -9.64
CA GLU A 27 -0.61 7.67 -9.55
C GLU A 27 -0.57 8.14 -8.10
N ASP A 28 -1.60 7.84 -7.31
CA ASP A 28 -1.66 8.15 -5.88
C ASP A 28 -0.48 7.53 -5.12
N LEU A 29 -0.13 6.27 -5.41
CA LEU A 29 1.03 5.61 -4.81
C LEU A 29 2.30 6.41 -5.10
N SER A 30 2.53 6.78 -6.36
CA SER A 30 3.71 7.55 -6.78
C SER A 30 3.80 8.88 -6.05
N HIS A 31 2.67 9.57 -5.86
CA HIS A 31 2.61 10.80 -5.06
C HIS A 31 2.94 10.54 -3.58
N GLN A 32 2.37 9.49 -2.96
CA GLN A 32 2.65 9.21 -1.55
C GLN A 32 4.12 8.80 -1.32
N GLU A 33 4.72 8.06 -2.25
CA GLU A 33 6.14 7.71 -2.21
C GLU A 33 7.05 8.95 -2.29
N PHE A 34 6.70 9.92 -3.13
CA PHE A 34 7.42 11.19 -3.21
C PHE A 34 7.33 12.01 -1.91
N GLU A 35 6.14 12.10 -1.29
CA GLU A 35 5.95 12.79 -0.02
C GLU A 35 6.72 12.10 1.13
N LEU A 36 6.74 10.77 1.14
CA LEU A 36 7.52 9.98 2.08
C LEU A 36 9.02 10.25 1.92
N GLU A 37 9.55 10.22 0.70
CA GLU A 37 10.96 10.50 0.43
C GLU A 37 11.35 11.91 0.91
N THR A 38 10.47 12.88 0.65
CA THR A 38 10.66 14.27 1.10
C THR A 38 10.69 14.36 2.63
N ALA A 39 9.72 13.73 3.31
CA ALA A 39 9.65 13.72 4.77
C ALA A 39 10.86 13.01 5.41
N ASP A 40 11.33 11.90 4.83
CA ASP A 40 12.51 11.18 5.29
C ASP A 40 13.78 12.02 5.15
N LYS A 41 13.91 12.77 4.05
CA LYS A 41 15.03 13.68 3.83
C LYS A 41 15.03 14.80 4.88
N GLU A 42 13.87 15.40 5.16
CA GLU A 42 13.69 16.41 6.22
C GLU A 42 14.01 15.83 7.61
N LEU A 43 13.60 14.59 7.88
CA LEU A 43 13.88 13.93 9.15
C LEU A 43 15.39 13.72 9.34
N ARG A 44 16.10 13.22 8.32
CA ARG A 44 17.55 13.01 8.39
C ARG A 44 18.33 14.31 8.62
N THR A 45 17.92 15.41 7.97
CA THR A 45 18.57 16.70 8.19
C THR A 45 18.31 17.23 9.60
N ALA A 46 17.08 17.09 10.11
CA ALA A 46 16.74 17.47 11.49
C ALA A 46 17.50 16.63 12.54
N GLU A 47 17.62 15.32 12.34
CA GLU A 47 18.41 14.43 13.21
C GLU A 47 19.90 14.80 13.21
N ALA A 48 20.46 15.15 12.04
CA ALA A 48 21.83 15.64 11.95
C ALA A 48 22.03 16.96 12.71
N LEU A 49 21.08 17.89 12.63
CA LEU A 49 21.10 19.14 13.40
C LEU A 49 21.07 18.87 14.91
N VAL A 50 20.18 17.98 15.39
CA VAL A 50 20.14 17.57 16.80
C VAL A 50 21.48 16.99 17.25
N SER A 51 22.12 16.17 16.42
CA SER A 51 23.45 15.61 16.71
C SER A 51 24.51 16.70 16.82
N LEU A 52 24.50 17.69 15.92
CA LEU A 52 25.43 18.83 15.98
C LEU A 52 25.23 19.68 17.23
N VAL A 53 23.98 19.97 17.60
CA VAL A 53 23.64 20.73 18.83
C VAL A 53 24.14 19.97 20.06
N LYS A 54 23.82 18.67 20.19
CA LYS A 54 24.32 17.83 21.30
C LYS A 54 25.85 17.81 21.40
N ARG A 55 26.53 17.71 20.26
CA ARG A 55 28.00 17.76 20.21
C ARG A 55 28.53 19.13 20.62
N ASN A 56 27.87 20.21 20.22
CA ASN A 56 28.25 21.56 20.61
C ASN A 56 28.07 21.77 22.12
N ASP A 57 26.94 21.34 22.69
CA ASP A 57 26.71 21.39 24.14
C ASP A 57 27.79 20.61 24.92
N SER A 58 28.13 19.42 24.43
CA SER A 58 29.17 18.57 25.03
C SER A 58 30.55 19.23 24.95
N ARG A 59 30.87 19.83 23.80
CA ARG A 59 32.11 20.57 23.58
C ARG A 59 32.19 21.81 24.48
N SER A 60 31.10 22.56 24.59
CA SER A 60 31.00 23.73 25.46
C SER A 60 31.25 23.36 26.93
N LYS A 61 30.70 22.23 27.39
CA LYS A 61 30.96 21.71 28.75
C LYS A 61 32.43 21.39 29.00
N VAL A 62 33.12 20.76 28.04
CA VAL A 62 34.55 20.40 28.17
C VAL A 62 35.44 21.65 28.13
N LEU A 63 35.11 22.60 27.26
CA LEU A 63 35.93 23.78 27.02
C LEU A 63 35.70 24.90 28.05
N LYS A 64 34.69 24.78 28.90
CA LYS A 64 34.36 25.76 29.95
C LYS A 64 35.57 26.08 30.85
N ASP A 65 36.44 25.10 31.07
CA ASP A 65 37.62 25.23 31.94
C ASP A 65 38.92 25.58 31.18
N CYS A 66 38.86 25.74 29.85
CA CYS A 66 40.04 25.99 29.00
C CYS A 66 40.39 27.49 28.79
N GLY A 67 39.88 28.39 29.65
CA GLY A 67 40.18 29.82 29.59
C GLY A 67 39.73 30.50 28.29
N GLU A 68 40.55 31.42 27.75
CA GLU A 68 40.22 32.23 26.55
C GLU A 68 40.04 31.41 25.27
N TYR A 69 40.67 30.24 25.16
CA TYR A 69 40.46 29.35 24.00
C TYR A 69 39.10 28.66 24.04
N GLY A 70 38.55 28.46 25.25
CA GLY A 70 37.22 27.89 25.42
C GLY A 70 36.13 28.80 24.87
N SER A 71 36.21 30.10 25.13
CA SER A 71 35.22 31.07 24.63
C SER A 71 35.25 31.20 23.11
N LEU A 72 36.43 31.25 22.48
CA LEU A 72 36.59 31.37 21.02
C LEU A 72 36.05 30.15 20.25
N TYR A 73 36.25 28.94 20.80
CA TYR A 73 35.82 27.70 20.15
C TYR A 73 34.38 27.29 20.51
N SER A 74 33.84 27.85 21.59
CA SER A 74 32.47 27.60 22.05
C SER A 74 31.40 28.37 21.27
N ALA A 75 31.79 29.23 20.30
CA ALA A 75 30.91 30.04 19.47
C ALA A 75 29.54 29.36 19.31
N GLN A 76 28.61 29.83 20.14
CA GLN A 76 27.36 29.14 20.39
C GLN A 76 26.62 29.07 19.07
N ILE A 77 25.98 27.92 18.79
CA ILE A 77 24.83 27.95 17.90
C ILE A 77 23.76 28.67 18.74
N ASP A 78 23.87 29.99 18.80
CA ASP A 78 23.09 30.82 19.71
C ASP A 78 21.62 30.74 19.31
N GLY A 79 20.75 30.52 20.31
CA GLY A 79 19.30 30.51 20.12
C GLY A 79 18.67 29.20 19.64
N VAL A 80 19.42 28.10 19.52
CA VAL A 80 18.83 26.79 19.17
C VAL A 80 18.64 25.95 20.43
N ASP A 81 17.38 25.85 20.86
CA ASP A 81 16.98 24.99 21.98
C ASP A 81 16.92 23.52 21.54
N LEU A 82 17.73 22.69 22.19
CA LEU A 82 17.79 21.25 21.93
C LEU A 82 16.42 20.58 22.11
N GLU A 83 15.59 21.05 23.05
CA GLU A 83 14.25 20.51 23.28
C GLU A 83 13.34 20.80 22.08
N GLN A 84 13.37 22.03 21.56
CA GLN A 84 12.62 22.40 20.35
C GLN A 84 13.06 21.57 19.14
N CYS A 85 14.36 21.35 18.96
CA CYS A 85 14.83 20.48 17.88
C CYS A 85 14.36 19.03 18.03
N GLN A 86 14.33 18.50 19.25
CA GLN A 86 13.82 17.15 19.51
C GLN A 86 12.31 17.04 19.25
N GLN A 87 11.54 18.04 19.65
CA GLN A 87 10.10 18.13 19.35
C GLN A 87 9.86 18.20 17.83
N PHE A 88 10.65 18.99 17.11
CA PHE A 88 10.57 19.08 15.66
C PHE A 88 10.87 17.73 14.97
N VAL A 89 11.94 17.04 15.39
CA VAL A 89 12.25 15.68 14.92
C VAL A 89 11.09 14.71 15.19
N HIS A 90 10.45 14.81 16.36
CA HIS A 90 9.30 13.97 16.68
C HIS A 90 8.12 14.22 15.71
N THR A 91 7.82 15.49 15.41
CA THR A 91 6.78 15.86 14.45
C THR A 91 7.08 15.30 13.06
N LEU A 92 8.32 15.43 12.59
CA LEU A 92 8.74 14.89 11.30
C LEU A 92 8.64 13.36 11.26
N ARG A 93 9.04 12.68 12.33
CA ARG A 93 8.94 11.21 12.42
C ARG A 93 7.49 10.73 12.36
N TYR A 94 6.58 11.44 13.03
CA TYR A 94 5.15 11.16 12.94
C TYR A 94 4.64 11.34 11.50
N ARG A 95 5.01 12.43 10.84
CA ARG A 95 4.64 12.69 9.43
C ARG A 95 5.17 11.61 8.48
N ALA A 96 6.44 11.23 8.59
CA ALA A 96 7.03 10.16 7.78
C ALA A 96 6.30 8.82 7.99
N THR A 97 5.99 8.48 9.24
CA THR A 97 5.23 7.26 9.58
C THR A 97 3.82 7.28 8.96
N ALA A 98 3.15 8.43 9.00
CA ALA A 98 1.82 8.58 8.40
C ALA A 98 1.85 8.41 6.87
N PHE A 99 2.87 8.94 6.18
CA PHE A 99 3.03 8.71 4.75
C PHE A 99 3.37 7.26 4.42
N GLN A 100 4.24 6.61 5.21
CA GLN A 100 4.53 5.19 5.04
C GLN A 100 3.25 4.35 5.12
N GLN A 101 2.39 4.63 6.10
CA GLN A 101 1.11 3.92 6.23
C GLN A 101 0.21 4.10 4.99
N ARG A 102 0.20 5.30 4.39
CA ARG A 102 -0.57 5.55 3.16
C ARG A 102 0.01 4.80 1.96
N VAL A 103 1.35 4.78 1.81
CA VAL A 103 2.04 3.99 0.79
C VAL A 103 1.67 2.51 0.92
N ASP A 104 1.67 1.97 2.14
CA ASP A 104 1.31 0.58 2.40
C ASP A 104 -0.16 0.29 2.01
N GLN A 105 -1.07 1.21 2.32
CA GLN A 105 -2.49 1.11 1.93
C GLN A 105 -2.68 1.16 0.40
N CYS A 106 -2.01 2.07 -0.29
CA CYS A 106 -2.05 2.16 -1.76
C CYS A 106 -1.53 0.87 -2.40
N ASN A 107 -0.40 0.35 -1.91
CA ASN A 107 0.16 -0.92 -2.37
C ASN A 107 -0.81 -2.09 -2.16
N GLN A 108 -1.49 -2.13 -1.01
CA GLN A 108 -2.51 -3.14 -0.74
C GLN A 108 -3.68 -3.02 -1.72
N ALA A 109 -4.22 -1.81 -1.94
CA ALA A 109 -5.31 -1.58 -2.88
C ALA A 109 -4.94 -1.99 -4.32
N ILE A 110 -3.76 -1.60 -4.78
CA ILE A 110 -3.21 -1.99 -6.09
C ILE A 110 -3.12 -3.51 -6.21
N SER A 111 -2.66 -4.21 -5.17
CA SER A 111 -2.56 -5.67 -5.20
C SER A 111 -3.92 -6.34 -5.36
N LEU A 112 -4.97 -5.82 -4.72
CA LEU A 112 -6.34 -6.32 -4.84
C LEU A 112 -6.89 -6.07 -6.25
N LEU A 113 -6.76 -4.84 -6.76
CA LEU A 113 -7.23 -4.49 -8.10
C LEU A 113 -6.56 -5.32 -9.19
N ARG A 114 -5.25 -5.58 -9.08
CA ARG A 114 -4.53 -6.45 -10.01
C ARG A 114 -5.08 -7.88 -10.02
N ASN A 115 -5.41 -8.42 -8.84
CA ASN A 115 -6.02 -9.74 -8.74
C ASN A 115 -7.43 -9.74 -9.36
N ASP A 116 -8.25 -8.73 -9.08
CA ASP A 116 -9.60 -8.62 -9.62
C ASP A 116 -9.58 -8.48 -11.15
N ILE A 117 -8.69 -7.66 -11.71
CA ILE A 117 -8.47 -7.53 -13.15
C ILE A 117 -8.06 -8.88 -13.77
N SER A 118 -7.13 -9.60 -13.13
CA SER A 118 -6.71 -10.92 -13.60
C SER A 118 -7.88 -11.91 -13.61
N ASP A 119 -8.71 -11.91 -12.56
CA ASP A 119 -9.87 -12.80 -12.46
C ASP A 119 -10.94 -12.46 -13.51
N LEU A 120 -11.24 -11.16 -13.71
CA LEU A 120 -12.18 -10.69 -14.71
C LEU A 120 -11.73 -11.02 -16.13
N ARG A 121 -10.45 -10.83 -16.46
CA ARG A 121 -9.88 -11.25 -17.74
C ARG A 121 -10.00 -12.75 -17.95
N ALA A 122 -9.70 -13.56 -16.93
CA ALA A 122 -9.85 -15.01 -17.04
C ALA A 122 -11.31 -15.45 -17.26
N VAL A 123 -12.29 -14.72 -16.72
CA VAL A 123 -13.72 -14.97 -16.97
C VAL A 123 -14.11 -14.59 -18.41
N LEU A 124 -13.57 -13.50 -18.95
CA LEU A 124 -13.89 -13.01 -20.29
C LEU A 124 -13.18 -13.81 -21.40
N GLU A 125 -11.92 -14.19 -21.19
CA GLU A 125 -11.08 -14.88 -22.20
C GLU A 125 -11.37 -16.38 -22.29
N THR A 126 -11.87 -17.00 -21.21
CA THR A 126 -12.17 -18.43 -21.22
C THR A 126 -13.68 -18.63 -21.40
N PRO A 127 -14.17 -19.18 -22.52
CA PRO A 127 -15.57 -19.56 -22.59
C PRO A 127 -15.84 -20.57 -21.46
N PHE A 128 -16.94 -20.37 -20.72
CA PHE A 128 -17.31 -21.19 -19.57
C PHE A 128 -17.16 -22.70 -19.89
N TYR A 129 -17.53 -23.10 -21.10
CA TYR A 129 -17.40 -24.47 -21.59
C TYR A 129 -15.95 -25.02 -21.59
N ASP A 130 -14.94 -24.23 -21.99
CA ASP A 130 -13.55 -24.70 -22.03
C ASP A 130 -12.90 -24.78 -20.64
N ARG A 131 -13.32 -23.91 -19.71
CA ARG A 131 -12.86 -23.93 -18.31
C ARG A 131 -13.47 -25.06 -17.47
N TYR A 132 -14.59 -25.63 -17.92
CA TYR A 132 -15.27 -26.75 -17.25
C TYR A 132 -15.34 -28.03 -18.10
N LYS A 133 -14.60 -28.08 -19.21
CA LYS A 133 -14.55 -29.23 -20.13
C LYS A 133 -14.16 -30.53 -19.41
N TYR A 134 -13.33 -30.43 -18.37
CA TYR A 134 -12.89 -31.56 -17.53
C TYR A 134 -13.97 -32.08 -16.56
N LEU A 135 -15.05 -31.32 -16.32
CA LEU A 135 -16.22 -31.81 -15.57
C LEU A 135 -17.20 -32.58 -16.48
N ALA A 136 -17.06 -32.43 -17.79
CA ALA A 136 -17.82 -33.16 -18.79
C ALA A 136 -16.94 -34.21 -19.48
N VAL A 137 -16.47 -35.21 -18.73
CA VAL A 137 -16.12 -36.49 -19.37
C VAL A 137 -17.45 -37.11 -19.79
N ILE A 138 -17.81 -36.92 -21.05
CA ILE A 138 -18.90 -37.66 -21.69
C ILE A 138 -18.43 -39.11 -21.79
N GLY A 139 -18.75 -39.91 -20.78
CA GLY A 139 -18.73 -41.36 -20.90
C GLY A 139 -19.75 -41.74 -21.96
N SER A 140 -19.29 -42.18 -23.12
CA SER A 140 -20.10 -42.84 -24.14
C SER A 140 -20.53 -44.22 -23.63
N GLY A 141 -21.48 -44.24 -22.69
CA GLY A 141 -22.08 -45.45 -22.14
C GLY A 141 -23.43 -45.13 -21.48
N PRO A 142 -24.45 -45.99 -21.62
CA PRO A 142 -25.77 -45.78 -21.03
C PRO A 142 -25.72 -46.04 -19.52
N GLY A 143 -25.32 -45.02 -18.76
CA GLY A 143 -25.36 -45.06 -17.30
C GLY A 143 -24.17 -44.32 -16.67
N ALA A 144 -24.49 -43.29 -15.89
CA ALA A 144 -23.61 -42.51 -15.02
C ALA A 144 -22.72 -41.44 -15.70
N ALA A 145 -23.26 -40.22 -15.78
CA ALA A 145 -22.44 -39.02 -15.70
C ALA A 145 -22.05 -38.79 -14.22
N PHE A 146 -20.80 -39.05 -13.86
CA PHE A 146 -20.26 -38.67 -12.55
C PHE A 146 -19.77 -37.23 -12.62
N PHE A 147 -20.51 -36.31 -12.00
CA PHE A 147 -20.01 -34.95 -11.74
C PHE A 147 -19.08 -35.00 -10.53
N ILE A 148 -17.77 -34.90 -10.74
CA ILE A 148 -16.84 -34.64 -9.64
C ILE A 148 -16.96 -33.15 -9.31
N TYR A 149 -17.86 -32.80 -8.40
CA TYR A 149 -17.95 -31.45 -7.84
C TYR A 149 -16.70 -31.20 -6.98
N ARG A 150 -15.65 -30.62 -7.55
CA ARG A 150 -14.70 -29.84 -6.76
C ARG A 150 -15.14 -28.39 -6.82
N PRO A 151 -15.72 -27.82 -5.75
CA PRO A 151 -16.01 -26.40 -5.73
C PRO A 151 -14.71 -25.64 -5.87
N VAL A 152 -14.61 -24.82 -6.91
CA VAL A 152 -13.49 -23.91 -7.05
C VAL A 152 -13.74 -22.77 -6.07
N LYS A 153 -12.87 -22.62 -5.07
CA LYS A 153 -13.06 -21.69 -3.93
C LYS A 153 -13.34 -20.23 -4.33
N TRP A 154 -12.96 -19.81 -5.55
CA TRP A 154 -13.26 -18.45 -6.05
C TRP A 154 -14.74 -18.24 -6.38
N LEU A 155 -15.45 -19.29 -6.80
CA LEU A 155 -16.89 -19.25 -7.11
C LEU A 155 -17.74 -19.12 -5.84
N GLU A 156 -17.33 -19.74 -4.73
CA GLU A 156 -17.98 -19.56 -3.42
C GLU A 156 -17.83 -18.11 -2.91
N LYS A 157 -16.71 -17.45 -3.22
CA LYS A 157 -16.46 -16.04 -2.86
C LYS A 157 -17.33 -15.06 -3.66
N TRP A 158 -17.65 -15.38 -4.91
CA TRP A 158 -18.52 -14.57 -5.78
C TRP A 158 -20.01 -14.85 -5.62
N MET A 159 -20.39 -16.10 -5.30
CA MET A 159 -21.80 -16.50 -5.11
C MET A 159 -22.32 -16.28 -3.68
N SER A 160 -21.47 -15.86 -2.75
CA SER A 160 -21.90 -15.48 -1.39
C SER A 160 -22.17 -13.97 -1.31
N PRO A 161 -23.41 -13.50 -1.10
CA PRO A 161 -23.65 -12.11 -0.68
C PRO A 161 -23.31 -11.95 0.81
N PRO A 162 -22.82 -10.79 1.33
CA PRO A 162 -22.62 -9.47 0.70
C PRO A 162 -21.21 -8.83 0.96
N VAL A 163 -20.64 -8.15 -0.05
CA VAL A 163 -19.52 -7.18 0.18
C VAL A 163 -19.90 -5.74 -0.20
N CYS A 164 -21.11 -5.49 -0.70
CA CYS A 164 -21.58 -4.14 -1.04
C CYS A 164 -21.94 -3.23 0.15
N ASN A 165 -21.85 -3.70 1.42
CA ASN A 165 -22.25 -2.91 2.59
C ASN A 165 -21.11 -2.21 3.36
N LYS A 166 -19.83 -2.34 2.95
CA LYS A 166 -18.71 -1.69 3.66
C LYS A 166 -18.21 -0.38 3.05
N LEU A 167 -18.77 0.07 1.93
CA LEU A 167 -18.44 1.36 1.30
C LEU A 167 -19.50 2.46 1.53
N ARG A 168 -20.49 2.24 2.41
CA ARG A 168 -21.55 3.22 2.73
C ARG A 168 -21.41 3.89 4.10
N SER A 169 -20.27 3.75 4.76
CA SER A 169 -19.98 4.39 6.05
C SER A 169 -18.60 5.06 6.07
N TRP A 170 -18.29 5.84 5.04
CA TRP A 170 -17.27 6.89 5.06
C TRP A 170 -17.85 8.10 4.33
#